data_AF-A0AAW8PZB9-F1
#
_entry.id   AF-A0AAW8PZB9-F1
#
_cell.length_a   1.000
_cell.length_b   1.000
_cell.length_c   1.000
_cell.angle_alpha   90.00
_cell.angle_beta   90.00
_cell.angle_gamma   90.00
#
_symmetry.space_group_name_H-M   'P 1'
#
loop_
_entity.id
_entity.type
_entity.pdbx_description
1 polymer ?
#
loop_
_entity_poly.entity_id
_entity_poly.type
_entity_poly.pdbx_seq_one_letter_code
_entity_poly.pdbx_strand_id
1 'polypeptide(L)'
;MKQKSLFDICVCKKTSPEELLQWLGFERDCYVIDLGDRYLRVLAHRDAVQFSEPKKTFDRWANSSAETFELHRMSERKAFLKMLMTIDPKVESLLSS
;
A
#
# COMPACT_ATOMS: atom_id res chain seq x y z
N MET A 1 -1.32 4.16 -20.51
CA MET A 1 -0.59 4.80 -19.39
C MET A 1 0.88 4.41 -19.51
N LYS A 2 1.82 5.36 -19.35
CA LYS A 2 3.26 5.01 -19.36
C LYS A 2 3.59 4.25 -18.08
N GLN A 3 4.22 3.09 -18.20
CA GLN A 3 4.77 2.33 -17.08
C GLN A 3 5.82 3.19 -16.38
N LYS A 4 5.72 3.32 -15.05
CA LYS A 4 6.64 4.11 -14.22
C LYS A 4 7.25 3.17 -13.20
N SER A 5 8.58 3.25 -13.04
CA SER A 5 9.29 2.40 -12.09
C SER A 5 8.92 2.76 -10.64
N LEU A 6 9.10 1.82 -9.70
CA LEU A 6 8.98 2.05 -8.25
C LEU A 6 9.72 3.30 -7.77
N PHE A 7 10.89 3.53 -8.36
CA PHE A 7 11.74 4.69 -8.07
C PHE A 7 11.05 5.99 -8.53
N ASP A 8 10.47 6.01 -9.73
CA ASP A 8 9.71 7.16 -10.22
C ASP A 8 8.51 7.44 -9.31
N ILE A 9 7.80 6.42 -8.87
CA ILE A 9 6.64 6.54 -7.97
C ILE A 9 7.04 7.06 -6.58
N CYS A 10 8.17 6.59 -6.05
CA CYS A 10 8.69 7.01 -4.74
C CYS A 10 9.33 8.40 -4.74
N VAL A 11 9.90 8.84 -5.86
CA VAL A 11 10.67 10.09 -5.96
C VAL A 11 9.82 11.22 -6.55
N CYS A 12 8.72 10.91 -7.26
CA CYS A 12 7.82 11.95 -7.75
C CYS A 12 7.05 12.60 -6.60
N LYS A 13 7.52 13.78 -6.17
CA LYS A 13 6.82 14.66 -5.21
C LYS A 13 5.40 15.03 -5.63
N LYS A 14 5.05 14.84 -6.91
CA LYS A 14 3.74 15.16 -7.48
C LYS A 14 2.71 14.04 -7.37
N THR A 15 3.11 12.81 -7.02
CA THR A 15 2.17 11.68 -6.94
C THR A 15 1.37 11.76 -5.66
N SER A 16 0.04 11.88 -5.78
CA SER A 16 -0.87 11.83 -4.64
C SER A 16 -1.02 10.40 -4.11
N PRO A 17 -1.43 10.22 -2.84
CA PRO A 17 -1.82 8.91 -2.31
C PRO A 17 -2.81 8.16 -3.20
N GLU A 18 -3.79 8.87 -3.76
CA GLU A 18 -4.79 8.27 -4.65
C GLU A 18 -4.20 7.75 -5.96
N GLU A 19 -3.34 8.55 -6.61
CA GLU A 19 -2.67 8.13 -7.85
C GLU A 19 -1.76 6.92 -7.60
N LEU A 20 -1.06 6.89 -6.46
CA LEU A 20 -0.24 5.77 -6.05
C LEU A 20 -1.06 4.48 -5.92
N LEU A 21 -2.19 4.54 -5.21
CA LEU A 21 -3.06 3.37 -5.00
C LEU A 21 -3.66 2.88 -6.33
N GLN A 22 -4.07 3.80 -7.21
CA GLN A 22 -4.55 3.45 -8.55
C GLN A 22 -3.48 2.74 -9.39
N TRP A 23 -2.22 3.20 -9.34
CA TRP A 23 -1.12 2.55 -10.05
C TRP A 23 -0.83 1.14 -9.55
N LEU A 24 -1.05 0.89 -8.26
CA LEU A 24 -0.95 -0.44 -7.66
C LEU A 24 -2.17 -1.33 -7.96
N GLY A 25 -3.15 -0.83 -8.73
CA GLY A 25 -4.36 -1.57 -9.09
C GLY A 25 -5.40 -1.63 -7.98
N PHE A 26 -5.29 -0.78 -6.96
CA PHE A 26 -6.25 -0.73 -5.87
C PHE A 26 -7.44 0.16 -6.25
N GLU A 27 -8.60 -0.46 -6.41
CA GLU A 27 -9.83 0.24 -6.80
C GLU A 27 -10.37 1.18 -5.71
N ARG A 28 -10.93 2.30 -6.12
CA ARG A 28 -11.41 3.39 -5.24
C ARG A 28 -12.55 2.98 -4.30
N ASP A 29 -13.28 1.93 -4.63
CA ASP A 29 -14.46 1.48 -3.89
C ASP A 29 -14.14 0.35 -2.90
N CYS A 30 -12.93 -0.22 -2.99
CA CYS A 30 -12.45 -1.24 -2.08
C CYS A 30 -11.77 -0.61 -0.87
N TYR A 31 -12.50 -0.51 0.24
CA TYR A 31 -11.93 -0.11 1.53
C TYR A 31 -10.95 -1.15 2.10
N VAL A 32 -11.00 -2.38 1.59
CA VAL A 32 -10.15 -3.50 2.00
C VAL A 32 -9.71 -4.29 0.77
N ILE A 33 -8.41 -4.53 0.65
CA ILE A 33 -7.74 -5.26 -0.41
C ILE A 33 -7.17 -6.54 0.20
N ASP A 34 -7.35 -7.67 -0.47
CA ASP A 34 -6.80 -8.96 -0.08
C ASP A 34 -5.39 -9.14 -0.66
N LEU A 35 -4.39 -9.33 0.20
CA LEU A 35 -2.99 -9.56 -0.18
C LEU A 35 -2.52 -10.99 0.19
N GLY A 36 -3.45 -11.95 0.27
CA GLY A 36 -3.15 -13.35 0.62
C GLY A 36 -3.17 -13.60 2.12
N ASP A 37 -2.04 -13.43 2.82
CA ASP A 37 -1.96 -13.68 4.28
C ASP A 37 -2.47 -12.50 5.12
N ARG A 38 -2.58 -11.32 4.51
CA ARG A 38 -2.97 -10.07 5.19
C ARG A 38 -3.98 -9.29 4.34
N TYR A 39 -4.68 -8.37 4.96
CA TYR A 39 -5.49 -7.37 4.26
C TYR A 39 -4.79 -6.01 4.31
N LEU A 40 -5.03 -5.19 3.30
CA LEU A 40 -4.67 -3.77 3.29
C LEU A 40 -5.97 -2.97 3.31
N ARG A 41 -6.11 -2.01 4.21
CA ARG A 41 -7.24 -1.08 4.19
C ARG A 41 -6.79 0.36 3.98
N VAL A 42 -7.62 1.13 3.29
CA VAL A 42 -7.44 2.57 3.14
C VAL A 42 -8.20 3.26 4.28
N LEU A 43 -7.49 4.04 5.09
CA LEU A 43 -8.06 4.77 6.22
C LEU A 43 -8.70 6.10 5.76
N ALA A 44 -9.51 6.70 6.63
CA ALA A 44 -10.24 7.94 6.36
C ALA A 44 -9.31 9.06 5.85
N HIS A 45 -9.83 9.88 4.93
CA HIS A 45 -9.10 10.85 4.09
C HIS A 45 -8.24 10.27 2.96
N ARG A 46 -8.19 8.94 2.76
CA ARG A 46 -7.49 8.26 1.64
C ARG A 46 -5.98 8.50 1.57
N ASP A 47 -5.44 9.13 2.59
CA ASP A 47 -4.02 9.49 2.67
C ASP A 47 -3.20 8.51 3.51
N ALA A 48 -3.87 7.58 4.19
CA ALA A 48 -3.22 6.56 5.00
C ALA A 48 -3.75 5.18 4.69
N VAL A 49 -2.88 4.19 4.84
CA VAL A 49 -3.19 2.78 4.66
C VAL A 49 -2.71 1.98 5.85
N GLN A 50 -3.35 0.84 6.09
CA GLN A 50 -3.00 -0.03 7.19
C GLN A 50 -3.08 -1.49 6.79
N PHE A 51 -2.04 -2.25 7.12
CA PHE A 51 -2.07 -3.71 6.97
C PHE A 51 -2.70 -4.36 8.19
N SER A 52 -3.58 -5.34 8.00
CA SER A 52 -4.06 -6.17 9.10
C SER A 52 -2.92 -7.04 9.62
N GLU A 53 -2.99 -7.52 10.84
CA GLU A 53 -2.26 -8.73 11.26
C GLU A 53 -2.50 -9.90 10.29
N PRO A 54 -1.64 -10.94 10.30
CA PRO A 54 -1.91 -12.19 9.59
C PRO A 54 -3.33 -12.69 9.83
N LYS A 55 -4.01 -13.19 8.78
CA LYS A 55 -5.43 -13.59 8.84
C LYS A 55 -5.73 -14.69 9.86
N LYS A 56 -4.71 -15.46 10.27
CA LYS A 56 -4.79 -16.46 11.35
C LYS A 56 -5.05 -15.85 12.73
N THR A 57 -4.79 -14.54 12.91
CA THR A 57 -5.03 -13.83 14.16
C THR A 57 -6.52 -13.49 14.30
N PHE A 58 -7.12 -13.87 15.43
CA PHE A 58 -8.56 -13.74 15.69
C PHE A 58 -9.04 -12.28 15.60
N ASP A 59 -8.34 -11.34 16.24
CA ASP A 59 -8.58 -9.91 16.10
C ASP A 59 -7.46 -9.26 15.27
N ARG A 60 -7.58 -9.44 13.95
CA ARG A 60 -6.55 -9.05 13.00
C ARG A 60 -6.35 -7.54 12.83
N TRP A 61 -7.23 -6.71 13.40
CA TRP A 61 -7.08 -5.25 13.33
C TRP A 61 -6.68 -4.64 14.68
N ALA A 62 -6.89 -5.31 15.82
CA ALA A 62 -6.54 -4.77 17.14
C ALA A 62 -5.06 -4.33 17.27
N ASN A 63 -4.13 -5.05 16.65
CA ASN A 63 -2.68 -4.78 16.77
C ASN A 63 -2.07 -4.10 15.52
N SER A 64 -2.86 -3.92 14.47
CA SER A 64 -2.41 -3.39 13.17
C SER A 64 -1.98 -1.92 13.16
N SER A 65 -2.14 -1.19 14.27
CA SER A 65 -1.80 0.25 14.36
C SER A 65 -0.33 0.53 14.05
N ALA A 66 0.57 -0.39 14.41
CA ALA A 66 2.01 -0.31 14.13
C ALA A 66 2.37 -0.36 12.63
N GLU A 67 1.43 -0.78 11.78
CA GLU A 67 1.62 -0.91 10.33
C GLU A 67 0.69 0.02 9.55
N THR A 68 0.46 1.20 10.12
CA THR A 68 -0.23 2.30 9.48
C THR A 68 0.78 3.22 8.81
N PHE A 69 0.56 3.56 7.54
CA PHE A 69 1.46 4.39 6.75
C PHE A 69 0.72 5.59 6.18
N GLU A 70 1.24 6.79 6.43
CA GLU A 70 0.73 8.03 5.85
C GLU A 70 1.38 8.30 4.48
N LEU A 71 0.68 7.98 3.39
CA LEU A 71 1.19 7.99 2.02
C LEU A 71 1.59 9.37 1.49
N HIS A 72 1.14 10.46 2.13
CA HIS A 72 1.60 11.81 1.79
C HIS A 72 3.05 12.07 2.25
N ARG A 73 3.56 11.32 3.24
CA ARG A 73 4.95 11.41 3.69
C ARG A 73 5.82 10.47 2.86
N MET A 74 6.91 11.01 2.30
CA MET A 74 7.81 10.22 1.45
C MET A 74 8.46 9.03 2.18
N SER A 75 8.79 9.18 3.46
CA SER A 75 9.38 8.10 4.27
C SER A 75 8.40 6.95 4.47
N GLU A 76 7.16 7.28 4.86
CA GLU A 76 6.07 6.32 5.06
C GLU A 76 5.68 5.63 3.75
N ARG A 77 5.61 6.38 2.65
CA ARG A 77 5.36 5.81 1.32
C ARG A 77 6.39 4.76 0.93
N LYS A 78 7.69 5.02 1.19
CA LYS A 78 8.76 4.06 0.95
C LYS A 78 8.65 2.83 1.85
N ALA A 79 8.28 3.02 3.12
CA ALA A 79 8.09 1.93 4.07
C ALA A 79 6.91 1.04 3.67
N PHE A 80 5.77 1.66 3.32
CA PHE A 80 4.58 1.00 2.77
C PHE A 80 4.93 0.13 1.56
N LEU A 81 5.65 0.67 0.57
CA LEU A 81 5.99 -0.07 -0.64
C LEU A 81 6.93 -1.25 -0.36
N LYS A 82 7.94 -1.07 0.50
CA LYS A 82 8.81 -2.18 0.93
C LYS A 82 8.03 -3.29 1.62
N MET A 83 7.09 -2.92 2.47
CA MET A 83 6.23 -3.85 3.17
C MET A 83 5.30 -4.59 2.20
N LEU A 84 4.69 -3.86 1.27
CA LEU A 84 3.83 -4.41 0.24
C LEU A 84 4.58 -5.44 -0.63
N MET A 85 5.82 -5.15 -1.04
CA MET A 85 6.67 -6.10 -1.78
C MET A 85 7.03 -7.34 -0.97
N THR A 86 7.16 -7.21 0.36
CA THR A 86 7.38 -8.37 1.24
C THR A 86 6.16 -9.29 1.31
N ILE A 87 4.96 -8.71 1.28
CA ILE A 87 3.69 -9.45 1.41
C ILE A 87 3.24 -10.03 0.06
N ASP A 88 3.32 -9.22 -1.00
CA ASP A 88 2.98 -9.61 -2.36
C ASP A 88 4.17 -9.35 -3.29
N PRO A 89 5.05 -10.36 -3.48
CA PRO A 89 6.20 -10.23 -4.38
C PRO A 89 5.83 -9.92 -5.83
N LYS A 90 4.57 -10.14 -6.26
CA LYS A 90 4.12 -9.76 -7.61
C LYS A 90 4.07 -8.24 -7.80
N VAL A 91 4.03 -7.49 -6.71
CA VAL A 91 4.12 -6.03 -6.75
C VAL A 91 5.50 -5.60 -7.27
N GLU A 92 6.57 -6.37 -7.02
CA GLU A 92 7.89 -6.10 -7.58
C GLU A 92 7.91 -6.18 -9.11
N SER A 93 7.18 -7.14 -9.72
CA SER A 93 7.15 -7.28 -11.18
C SER A 93 6.32 -6.17 -11.86
N LEU A 94 5.27 -5.68 -11.20
CA LEU A 94 4.48 -4.52 -11.64
C LEU A 94 5.30 -3.22 -11.65
N LEU A 95 6.38 -3.17 -10.86
CA LEU A 95 7.14 -1.96 -10.59
C LEU A 95 8.56 -1.97 -11.19
N SER A 96 8.96 -3.09 -11.78
CA SER A 96 10.26 -3.32 -12.45
C SER A 96 10.19 -3.38 -13.98
N SER A 97 9.00 -3.15 -14.56
CA SER A 97 8.73 -3.12 -16.01
C SER A 97 8.50 -1.68 -16.50
#